data_AF-A0A927C9E9-F1
#
_entry.id   AF-A0A927C9E9-F1
#
_cell.length_a   1.000
_cell.length_b   1.000
_cell.length_c   1.000
_cell.angle_alpha   90.00
_cell.angle_beta   90.00
_cell.angle_gamma   90.00
#
_symmetry.space_group_name_H-M   'P 1'
#
loop_
_entity.id
_entity.type
_entity.pdbx_description
1 polymer ?
#
loop_
_entity_poly.entity_id
_entity_poly.type
_entity_poly.pdbx_seq_one_letter_code
_entity_poly.pdbx_strand_id
1 'polypeptide(L)'
;MRKSIVQSLLAGIIIAVVYYMVQVVRGMYLTKEYVPDLFNAYESVDYLQQQTAIGTISSPVWSVLEASGLILLGAAVFYIGKTLWRKR
;
A
#
# COMPACT_ATOMS: atom_id res chain seq x y z
N MET A 1 18.39 23.04 8.99
CA MET A 1 18.37 21.83 8.14
C MET A 1 17.66 20.65 8.82
N ARG A 2 18.03 20.24 10.04
CA ARG A 2 17.42 19.10 10.77
C ARG A 2 15.88 19.11 10.84
N LYS A 3 15.26 20.22 11.24
CA LYS A 3 13.79 20.34 11.31
C LYS A 3 13.09 20.14 9.96
N SER A 4 13.74 20.51 8.85
CA SER A 4 13.18 20.34 7.51
C SER A 4 13.24 18.90 7.02
N ILE A 5 14.28 18.16 7.42
CA ILE A 5 14.47 16.74 7.07
C ILE A 5 13.45 15.88 7.83
N VAL A 6 13.21 16.20 9.10
CA VAL A 6 12.18 15.51 9.90
C VAL A 6 10.79 15.77 9.32
N GLN A 7 10.49 17.00 8.88
CA GLN A 7 9.21 17.32 8.24
C GLN A 7 9.00 16.57 6.92
N SER A 8 10.04 16.42 6.09
CA SER A 8 9.93 15.63 4.84
C SER A 8 9.72 14.14 5.11
N LEU A 9 10.40 13.58 6.12
CA LEU A 9 10.23 12.19 6.52
C LEU A 9 8.82 11.93 7.06
N LEU A 10 8.30 12.82 7.91
CA LEU A 10 6.92 12.75 8.39
C LEU A 10 5.91 12.82 7.24
N ALA A 11 6.12 13.70 6.25
CA ALA A 11 5.27 13.75 5.07
C ALA A 11 5.28 12.44 4.27
N GLY A 12 6.46 11.84 4.07
CA GLY A 12 6.59 10.53 3.43
C GLY A 12 5.87 9.41 4.17
N ILE A 13 6.00 9.38 5.50
CA ILE A 13 5.28 8.41 6.36
C ILE A 13 3.77 8.60 6.23
N ILE A 14 3.26 9.83 6.26
CA ILE A 14 1.82 10.12 6.10
C ILE A 14 1.32 9.60 4.75
N ILE A 15 2.06 9.83 3.67
CA ILE A 15 1.68 9.34 2.33
C ILE A 15 1.63 7.81 2.31
N ALA A 16 2.61 7.13 2.90
CA ALA A 16 2.62 5.67 2.98
C ALA A 16 1.40 5.14 3.77
N VAL A 17 1.07 5.77 4.90
CA VAL A 17 -0.12 5.41 5.70
C VAL A 17 -1.40 5.57 4.88
N VAL A 18 -1.55 6.70 4.18
CA VAL A 18 -2.73 6.96 3.32
C VAL A 18 -2.82 5.90 2.20
N TYR A 19 -1.70 5.55 1.58
CA TYR A 19 -1.65 4.51 0.55
C TYR A 19 -2.17 3.15 1.07
N TYR A 20 -1.68 2.70 2.23
CA TYR A 20 -2.14 1.45 2.82
C TYR A 20 -3.61 1.50 3.25
N MET A 21 -4.10 2.65 3.75
CA MET A 21 -5.52 2.82 4.07
C MET A 21 -6.42 2.63 2.84
N VAL A 22 -6.02 3.16 1.68
CA VAL A 22 -6.74 2.94 0.42
C VAL A 22 -6.73 1.47 0.02
N GLN A 23 -5.60 0.78 0.18
CA GLN A 23 -5.50 -0.66 -0.10
C GLN A 23 -6.44 -1.48 0.79
N VAL A 24 -6.52 -1.17 2.09
CA VAL A 24 -7.45 -1.84 3.02
C VAL A 24 -8.89 -1.61 2.61
N VAL A 25 -9.27 -0.38 2.28
CA VAL A 25 -10.63 -0.06 1.82
C VAL A 25 -10.95 -0.81 0.52
N ARG A 26 -10.02 -0.84 -0.45
CA ARG A 26 -10.19 -1.60 -1.70
C ARG A 26 -10.35 -3.09 -1.43
N GLY A 27 -9.53 -3.65 -0.55
CA GLY A 27 -9.65 -5.06 -0.13
C GLY A 27 -11.00 -5.36 0.49
N MET A 28 -11.51 -4.48 1.35
CA MET A 28 -12.83 -4.62 1.96
C MET A 28 -13.98 -4.53 0.97
N TYR A 29 -13.88 -3.70 -0.08
CA TYR A 29 -14.86 -3.69 -1.15
C TYR A 29 -14.88 -5.02 -1.91
N LEU A 30 -13.70 -5.53 -2.27
CA LEU A 30 -13.57 -6.81 -2.98
C LEU A 30 -14.14 -7.98 -2.17
N THR A 31 -13.98 -8.00 -0.84
CA THR A 31 -14.54 -9.07 -0.01
C THR A 31 -16.03 -9.00 0.19
N LYS A 32 -16.64 -7.80 0.14
CA LYS A 32 -18.09 -7.65 0.24
C LYS A 32 -18.83 -8.11 -1.02
N GLU A 33 -18.20 -7.97 -2.18
CA GLU A 33 -18.79 -8.36 -3.47
C GLU A 33 -18.51 -9.84 -3.83
N TYR A 34 -17.57 -10.47 -3.13
CA TYR A 34 -17.25 -11.89 -3.32
C TYR A 34 -18.28 -12.78 -2.62
N VAL A 35 -19.28 -13.27 -3.37
CA VAL A 35 -20.16 -14.36 -2.94
C VAL A 35 -19.51 -15.69 -3.35
N PRO A 36 -18.95 -16.49 -2.43
CA PRO A 36 -18.38 -17.78 -2.79
C PRO A 36 -19.51 -18.73 -3.22
N ASP A 37 -19.45 -19.23 -4.45
CA ASP A 37 -20.37 -20.23 -4.96
C ASP A 37 -20.07 -21.59 -4.29
N LEU A 38 -20.79 -21.88 -3.20
CA LEU A 38 -20.59 -23.05 -2.34
C LEU A 38 -20.90 -24.38 -3.05
N PHE A 39 -21.69 -24.35 -4.13
CA PHE A 39 -22.12 -25.57 -4.83
C PHE A 39 -21.05 -26.11 -5.80
N ASN A 40 -20.24 -25.24 -6.40
CA ASN A 40 -19.11 -25.65 -7.26
C ASN A 40 -17.78 -25.83 -6.49
N ALA A 41 -17.71 -25.33 -5.25
CA ALA A 41 -16.50 -25.36 -4.43
C ALA A 41 -16.11 -26.76 -3.92
N TYR A 42 -17.05 -27.71 -3.89
CA TYR A 42 -16.77 -29.08 -3.40
C TYR A 42 -16.15 -30.00 -4.46
N GLU A 43 -16.31 -29.73 -5.76
CA GLU A 43 -15.67 -30.53 -6.82
C GLU A 43 -14.21 -30.11 -7.09
N SER A 44 -13.78 -28.95 -6.61
CA SER A 44 -12.51 -28.32 -6.96
C SER A 44 -11.55 -28.18 -5.77
N VAL A 45 -11.57 -29.17 -4.86
CA VAL A 45 -10.81 -29.17 -3.59
C VAL A 45 -9.29 -28.96 -3.80
N ASP A 46 -8.73 -29.33 -4.96
CA ASP A 46 -7.32 -29.07 -5.32
C ASP A 46 -7.05 -27.65 -5.85
N TYR A 47 -8.07 -26.92 -6.33
CA TYR A 47 -7.93 -25.55 -6.84
C TYR A 47 -8.29 -24.47 -5.81
N LEU A 48 -9.04 -24.81 -4.75
CA LEU A 48 -9.54 -23.82 -3.78
C LEU A 48 -8.45 -23.15 -2.95
N GLN A 49 -7.35 -23.84 -2.61
CA GLN A 49 -6.27 -23.23 -1.83
C GLN A 49 -5.68 -21.99 -2.51
N GLN A 50 -5.79 -21.90 -3.84
CA GLN A 50 -5.25 -20.79 -4.62
C GLN A 50 -6.28 -19.66 -4.83
N GLN A 51 -7.58 -19.93 -4.74
CA GLN A 51 -8.66 -18.94 -4.88
C GLN A 51 -9.16 -18.35 -3.56
N THR A 52 -8.97 -19.03 -2.41
CA THR A 52 -9.34 -18.49 -1.10
C THR A 52 -8.33 -17.52 -0.51
N ALA A 53 -7.19 -17.31 -1.19
CA ALA A 53 -6.24 -16.27 -0.83
C ALA A 53 -6.80 -14.90 -1.27
N ILE A 54 -7.73 -14.36 -0.48
CA ILE A 54 -8.13 -12.96 -0.50
C ILE A 54 -6.93 -12.14 0.01
N GLY A 55 -5.88 -12.09 -0.80
CA GLY A 55 -4.59 -11.58 -0.43
C GLY A 55 -3.57 -11.96 -1.49
N THR A 56 -2.96 -10.95 -2.10
CA THR A 56 -1.74 -11.17 -2.89
C THR A 56 -0.69 -11.76 -1.96
N ILE A 57 -0.13 -12.92 -2.32
CA ILE A 57 1.07 -13.46 -1.69
C ILE A 57 2.23 -12.54 -2.07
N SER A 58 2.39 -11.43 -1.34
CA SER A 58 3.53 -10.54 -1.51
C SER A 58 4.70 -11.10 -0.73
N SER A 59 5.84 -11.27 -1.39
CA SER A 59 7.10 -11.57 -0.70
C SER A 59 7.37 -10.48 0.34
N PRO A 60 7.75 -10.83 1.59
CA PRO A 60 8.06 -9.84 2.63
C PRO A 60 9.11 -8.81 2.18
N VAL A 61 10.07 -9.23 1.35
CA VAL A 61 11.11 -8.35 0.79
C VAL A 61 10.49 -7.28 -0.12
N TRP A 62 9.51 -7.68 -0.93
CA TRP A 62 8.85 -6.78 -1.86
C TRP A 62 7.99 -5.75 -1.12
N SER A 63 7.27 -6.18 -0.08
CA SER A 63 6.48 -5.29 0.77
C SER A 63 7.34 -4.22 1.46
N VAL A 64 8.52 -4.59 1.95
CA VAL A 64 9.47 -3.66 2.57
C VAL A 64 10.05 -2.68 1.54
N LEU A 65 10.36 -3.16 0.33
CA LEU A 65 10.85 -2.33 -0.76
C LEU A 65 9.82 -1.27 -1.18
N GLU A 66 8.56 -1.66 -1.36
CA GLU A 66 7.47 -0.73 -1.70
C GLU A 66 7.25 0.33 -0.62
N ALA A 67 7.21 -0.09 0.66
CA ALA A 67 7.02 0.84 1.78
C ALA A 67 8.15 1.87 1.85
N SER A 68 9.40 1.42 1.74
CA SER A 68 10.57 2.30 1.77
C SER A 68 10.62 3.23 0.56
N GLY A 69 10.30 2.73 -0.64
CA GLY A 69 10.20 3.54 -1.86
C GLY A 69 9.17 4.66 -1.75
N LEU A 70 7.98 4.37 -1.21
CA LEU A 70 6.92 5.37 -1.01
C LEU A 70 7.33 6.47 -0.02
N ILE A 71 7.96 6.09 1.10
CA ILE A 71 8.43 7.07 2.10
C ILE A 71 9.50 7.99 1.50
N LEU A 72 10.45 7.43 0.74
CA LEU A 72 11.50 8.20 0.08
C LEU A 72 10.93 9.14 -1.00
N LEU A 73 9.99 8.67 -1.82
CA LEU A 73 9.30 9.49 -2.81
C LEU A 73 8.54 10.64 -2.17
N GLY A 74 7.75 10.35 -1.13
CA GLY A 74 7.00 11.39 -0.41
C GLY A 74 7.92 12.44 0.24
N ALA A 75 9.05 12.00 0.80
CA ALA A 75 10.06 12.90 1.33
C ALA A 75 10.72 13.76 0.24
N ALA A 76 11.03 13.17 -0.92
CA ALA A 76 11.62 13.88 -2.07
C ALA A 76 10.66 14.94 -2.62
N VAL A 77 9.38 14.60 -2.81
CA VAL A 77 8.35 15.53 -3.30
C VAL A 77 8.20 16.72 -2.35
N PHE A 78 8.13 16.46 -1.04
CA PHE A 78 8.04 17.54 -0.05
C PHE A 78 9.28 18.45 -0.06
N TYR A 79 10.47 17.85 -0.17
CA TYR A 79 11.73 18.59 -0.19
C TYR A 79 11.87 19.47 -1.45
N ILE A 80 11.49 18.94 -2.61
CA ILE A 80 11.51 19.66 -3.89
C ILE A 80 10.49 20.80 -3.87
N GLY A 81 9.25 20.53 -3.45
CA GLY A 81 8.21 21.56 -3.34
C GLY A 81 8.63 22.71 -2.43
N LYS A 82 9.22 22.40 -1.27
CA LYS A 82 9.75 23.41 -0.34
C LYS A 82 10.90 24.22 -0.92
N THR A 83 11.76 23.60 -1.73
CA THR A 83 12.90 24.27 -2.37
C THR A 83 12.45 25.18 -3.50
N LEU A 84 11.46 24.76 -4.29
CA LEU A 84 10.85 25.56 -5.35
C LEU A 84 10.09 26.77 -4.80
N TRP A 85 9.37 26.60 -3.69
CA TRP A 85 8.60 27.69 -3.09
C TRP A 85 9.45 28.76 -2.40
N ARG A 86 10.71 28.44 -2.05
CA ARG A 86 11.68 29.40 -1.50
C ARG A 86 12.47 30.17 -2.57
N LYS A 87 12.42 29.74 -3.83
CA LYS A 87 13.09 30.41 -4.96
C LYS A 87 12.20 31.45 -5.65
N ARG A 88 10.94 31.57 -5.25
CA ARG A 88 9.97 32.54 -5.76
C ARG A 88 9.76 33.64 -4.72
#